data_AF-A0A1B6EGZ6-F1
#
_entry.id   AF-A0A1B6EGZ6-F1
#
_cell.length_a   1.000
_cell.length_b   1.000
_cell.length_c   1.000
_cell.angle_alpha   90.00
_cell.angle_beta   90.00
_cell.angle_gamma   90.00
#
_symmetry.space_group_name_H-M   'P 1'
#
loop_
_entity.id
_entity.type
_entity.pdbx_description
1 polymer ?
#
loop_
_entity_poly.entity_id
_entity_poly.type
_entity_poly.pdbx_seq_one_letter_code
_entity_poly.pdbx_strand_id
1 'polypeptide(L)'
;MFKNSLTEEPSAKNVTTRLLEGKQIPVLGLGTWQSKGEVVQNAVRIAIDLGYRLIDSASQYDNEEDIGKAVKEKIVEGSIRRTDMFIITKLWNDCHSPDDVISACK
;
A
#
# COMPACT_ATOMS: atom_id res chain seq x y z
N MET A 1 -5.41 -7.47 -44.08
CA MET A 1 -5.33 -6.61 -42.87
C MET A 1 -5.17 -7.52 -41.66
N PHE A 2 -3.94 -7.72 -41.19
CA PHE A 2 -3.65 -8.53 -40.01
C PHE A 2 -3.93 -7.68 -38.77
N LYS A 3 -4.93 -8.06 -37.97
CA LYS A 3 -5.11 -7.49 -36.63
C LYS A 3 -4.00 -8.09 -35.76
N ASN A 4 -3.07 -7.24 -35.34
CA ASN A 4 -1.98 -7.59 -34.43
C ASN A 4 -2.58 -7.88 -33.05
N SER A 5 -2.60 -9.14 -32.61
CA SER A 5 -3.22 -9.58 -31.35
C SER A 5 -2.27 -9.48 -30.15
N LEU A 6 -1.50 -8.38 -30.04
CA LEU A 6 -0.44 -8.23 -29.04
C LEU A 6 -0.63 -7.04 -28.08
N THR A 7 -1.87 -6.61 -27.80
CA THR A 7 -2.14 -5.52 -26.85
C THR A 7 -3.06 -5.92 -25.70
N GLU A 8 -2.96 -7.16 -25.22
CA GLU A 8 -3.28 -7.38 -23.81
C GLU A 8 -1.98 -7.20 -23.03
N GLU A 9 -1.76 -5.96 -22.55
CA GLU A 9 -0.82 -5.71 -21.46
C GLU A 9 -1.09 -6.76 -20.37
N PRO A 10 -0.08 -7.49 -19.88
CA PRO A 10 -0.28 -8.47 -18.84
C PRO A 10 -0.81 -7.73 -17.61
N SER A 11 -2.13 -7.79 -17.41
CA SER A 11 -2.76 -7.44 -16.15
C SER A 11 -2.12 -8.35 -15.11
N ALA A 12 -1.22 -7.79 -14.29
CA ALA A 12 -0.68 -8.51 -13.15
C ALA A 12 -1.88 -8.92 -12.30
N LYS A 13 -2.25 -10.20 -12.39
CA LYS A 13 -3.28 -10.77 -11.52
C LYS A 13 -2.80 -10.48 -10.10
N ASN A 14 -3.67 -9.92 -9.26
CA ASN A 14 -3.39 -9.71 -7.84
C ASN A 14 -3.13 -11.06 -7.18
N VAL A 15 -1.89 -11.54 -7.22
CA VAL A 15 -1.48 -12.79 -6.60
C VAL A 15 -1.56 -12.57 -5.10
N THR A 16 -2.37 -13.39 -4.44
CA THR A 16 -2.59 -13.33 -3.00
C THR A 16 -2.29 -14.67 -2.37
N THR A 17 -1.86 -14.64 -1.11
CA THR A 17 -1.79 -15.82 -0.26
C THR A 17 -2.76 -15.66 0.91
N ARG A 18 -3.06 -16.76 1.59
CA ARG A 18 -4.03 -16.80 2.70
C ARG A 18 -3.30 -16.71 4.03
N LEU A 19 -3.68 -15.74 4.86
CA LEU A 19 -3.28 -15.66 6.27
C LEU A 19 -3.98 -16.77 7.07
N LEU A 20 -3.43 -17.13 8.24
CA LEU A 20 -4.01 -18.18 9.08
C LEU A 20 -5.48 -17.91 9.46
N GLU A 21 -5.84 -16.64 9.66
CA GLU A 21 -7.21 -16.18 9.93
C GLU A 21 -8.14 -16.18 8.69
N GLY A 22 -7.65 -16.60 7.53
CA GLY A 22 -8.42 -16.77 6.30
C GLY A 22 -8.45 -15.56 5.37
N LYS A 23 -7.98 -14.38 5.79
CA LYS A 23 -7.87 -13.19 4.93
C LYS A 23 -6.83 -13.38 3.82
N GLN A 24 -7.10 -12.80 2.66
CA GLN A 24 -6.16 -12.77 1.53
C GLN A 24 -5.21 -11.56 1.69
N ILE A 25 -3.91 -11.78 1.50
CA ILE A 25 -2.88 -10.74 1.49
C ILE A 25 -2.14 -10.76 0.15
N PRO A 26 -1.86 -9.62 -0.50
CA PRO A 26 -1.03 -9.57 -1.70
C PRO A 26 0.38 -10.10 -1.41
N VAL A 27 0.94 -10.88 -2.32
CA VAL A 27 2.30 -11.46 -2.15
C VAL A 27 3.41 -10.45 -2.45
N LEU A 28 3.07 -9.35 -3.12
CA LEU A 28 3.99 -8.27 -3.48
C LEU A 28 3.47 -6.96 -2.90
N GLY A 29 4.39 -6.18 -2.32
CA GLY A 29 4.09 -4.89 -1.70
C GLY A 29 5.21 -3.88 -1.89
N LEU A 30 4.85 -2.60 -1.76
CA LEU A 30 5.81 -1.50 -1.78
C LEU A 30 6.27 -1.20 -0.34
N GLY A 31 7.58 -1.33 -0.09
CA GLY A 31 8.21 -0.83 1.13
C GLY A 31 8.51 0.66 1.02
N THR A 32 8.31 1.41 2.10
CA THR A 32 8.37 2.89 2.08
C THR A 32 9.47 3.50 2.96
N TRP A 33 10.33 2.67 3.55
CA TRP A 33 11.42 3.14 4.39
C TRP A 33 12.37 4.09 3.64
N GLN A 34 12.87 5.11 4.34
CA GLN A 34 13.80 6.15 3.86
C GLN A 34 13.28 7.12 2.78
N SER A 35 12.00 7.05 2.40
CA SER A 35 11.38 8.02 1.48
C SER A 35 10.44 8.95 2.23
N LYS A 36 10.41 10.25 1.88
CA LYS A 36 9.54 11.27 2.51
C LYS A 36 9.02 12.28 1.49
N GLY A 37 7.95 12.99 1.84
CA GLY A 37 7.36 14.05 1.03
C GLY A 37 6.93 13.56 -0.35
N GLU A 38 7.13 14.39 -1.38
CA GLU A 38 6.77 14.08 -2.76
C GLU A 38 7.37 12.75 -3.28
N VAL A 39 8.54 12.33 -2.80
CA VAL A 39 9.18 11.10 -3.27
C VAL A 39 8.33 9.87 -2.91
N VAL A 40 7.90 9.77 -1.65
CA VAL A 40 7.06 8.63 -1.23
C VAL A 40 5.65 8.74 -1.80
N GLN A 41 5.09 9.95 -1.93
CA GLN A 41 3.79 10.15 -2.55
C GLN A 41 3.78 9.66 -4.01
N ASN A 42 4.80 10.06 -4.79
CA ASN A 42 4.98 9.60 -6.16
C ASN A 42 5.15 8.08 -6.25
N ALA A 43 5.99 7.50 -5.39
CA ALA A 43 6.21 6.06 -5.37
C ALA A 43 4.91 5.28 -5.10
N VAL A 44 4.10 5.73 -4.14
CA VAL A 44 2.81 5.11 -3.81
C VAL A 44 1.81 5.23 -4.95
N ARG A 45 1.68 6.41 -5.57
CA ARG A 45 0.79 6.63 -6.74
C ARG A 45 1.17 5.69 -7.88
N ILE A 46 2.44 5.69 -8.26
CA ILE A 46 2.96 4.85 -9.35
C ILE A 46 2.76 3.37 -9.02
N ALA A 47 3.04 2.93 -7.78
CA ALA A 47 2.83 1.54 -7.40
C ALA A 47 1.36 1.12 -7.54
N ILE A 48 0.42 1.96 -7.12
CA ILE A 48 -1.02 1.69 -7.28
C ILE A 48 -1.40 1.55 -8.76
N ASP A 49 -0.88 2.46 -9.61
CA ASP A 49 -1.10 2.45 -11.06
C ASP A 49 -0.49 1.22 -11.74
N LEU A 50 0.64 0.73 -11.24
CA LEU A 50 1.28 -0.52 -11.67
C LEU A 50 0.61 -1.78 -11.11
N GLY A 51 -0.45 -1.64 -10.30
CA GLY A 51 -1.23 -2.77 -9.79
C GLY A 51 -0.85 -3.25 -8.39
N TYR A 52 0.04 -2.57 -7.67
CA TYR A 52 0.33 -2.93 -6.27
C TYR A 52 -0.91 -2.72 -5.40
N ARG A 53 -1.14 -3.67 -4.49
CA ARG A 53 -2.27 -3.65 -3.55
C ARG A 53 -1.83 -3.79 -2.09
N LEU A 54 -0.52 -3.78 -1.83
CA LEU A 54 0.06 -3.78 -0.48
C LEU A 54 1.05 -2.63 -0.34
N ILE A 55 0.88 -1.79 0.69
CA ILE A 55 1.84 -0.77 1.11
C ILE A 55 2.34 -1.12 2.51
N ASP A 56 3.66 -1.23 2.67
CA ASP A 56 4.32 -1.45 3.95
C ASP A 56 4.95 -0.15 4.46
N SER A 57 4.54 0.24 5.67
CA SER A 57 4.99 1.44 6.39
C SER A 57 5.32 1.12 7.84
N ALA A 58 5.73 2.13 8.61
CA ALA A 58 5.88 2.10 10.06
C ALA A 58 5.75 3.53 10.60
N SER A 59 5.28 3.70 11.83
CA SER A 59 5.15 5.03 12.45
C SER A 59 6.49 5.79 12.49
N GLN A 60 7.59 5.09 12.77
CA GLN A 60 8.94 5.68 12.83
C GLN A 60 9.46 6.18 11.47
N TYR A 61 8.87 5.75 10.35
CA TYR A 61 9.33 6.23 9.04
C TYR A 61 8.99 7.70 8.82
N ASP A 62 8.06 8.25 9.63
CA ASP A 62 7.70 9.67 9.63
C ASP A 62 7.29 10.14 8.22
N ASN A 63 6.44 9.31 7.59
CA ASN A 63 5.94 9.49 6.23
C ASN A 63 4.52 8.92 6.01
N GLU A 64 3.84 8.47 7.06
CA GLU A 64 2.49 7.87 6.95
C GLU A 64 1.45 8.88 6.47
N GLU A 65 1.60 10.15 6.80
CA GLU A 65 0.72 11.21 6.30
C GLU A 65 0.86 11.37 4.77
N ASP A 66 2.08 11.31 4.25
CA ASP A 66 2.34 11.38 2.82
C ASP A 66 1.77 10.17 2.08
N ILE A 67 1.96 8.96 2.63
CA ILE A 67 1.36 7.73 2.10
C ILE A 67 -0.17 7.85 2.09
N GLY A 68 -0.76 8.37 3.18
CA GLY A 68 -2.20 8.59 3.32
C GLY A 68 -2.76 9.56 2.27
N LYS A 69 -2.05 10.64 1.98
CA LYS A 69 -2.40 11.59 0.90
C LYS A 69 -2.45 10.90 -0.45
N ALA A 70 -1.39 10.20 -0.83
CA ALA A 70 -1.31 9.49 -2.11
C ALA A 70 -2.40 8.41 -2.27
N VAL A 71 -2.66 7.61 -1.23
CA VAL A 71 -3.74 6.60 -1.26
C VAL A 71 -5.10 7.27 -1.39
N LYS A 72 -5.35 8.37 -0.66
CA LYS A 72 -6.61 9.11 -0.71
C LYS A 72 -6.85 9.70 -2.10
N GLU A 73 -5.83 10.26 -2.74
CA GLU A 73 -5.90 10.76 -4.12
C GLU A 73 -6.35 9.65 -5.07
N LYS A 74 -5.69 8.48 -5.05
CA LYS A 74 -6.07 7.35 -5.93
C LYS A 74 -7.48 6.81 -5.66
N ILE A 75 -7.99 6.92 -4.43
CA ILE A 75 -9.39 6.60 -4.10
C ILE A 75 -10.35 7.65 -4.69
N VAL A 76 -10.06 8.94 -4.53
CA VAL A 76 -10.88 10.05 -5.05
C VAL A 76 -10.92 10.02 -6.58
N GLU A 77 -9.81 9.71 -7.23
CA GLU A 77 -9.73 9.48 -8.68
C GLU A 77 -10.53 8.26 -9.16
N GLY A 78 -10.92 7.36 -8.25
CA GLY A 78 -11.62 6.12 -8.58
C GLY A 78 -10.71 5.02 -9.13
N SER A 79 -9.38 5.16 -9.04
CA SER A 79 -8.42 4.15 -9.48
C SER A 79 -8.45 2.88 -8.61
N ILE A 80 -8.78 3.05 -7.33
CA ILE A 80 -8.92 1.97 -6.34
C ILE A 80 -10.05 2.30 -5.34
N ARG A 81 -10.59 1.28 -4.68
CA ARG A 81 -11.38 1.42 -3.45
C ARG A 81 -10.49 1.16 -2.24
N ARG A 82 -10.88 1.65 -1.07
CA ARG A 82 -10.15 1.34 0.19
C ARG A 82 -10.00 -0.17 0.41
N THR A 83 -11.02 -0.96 0.07
CA THR A 83 -11.03 -2.42 0.22
C THR A 83 -10.06 -3.15 -0.70
N ASP A 84 -9.54 -2.47 -1.72
CA ASP A 84 -8.57 -3.07 -2.64
C ASP A 84 -7.15 -3.01 -2.07
N MET A 85 -6.92 -2.20 -1.02
CA MET A 85 -5.59 -1.98 -0.43
C MET A 85 -5.39 -2.71 0.90
N PHE A 86 -4.27 -3.40 1.00
CA PHE A 86 -3.69 -3.89 2.25
C PHE A 86 -2.63 -2.88 2.72
N ILE A 87 -2.83 -2.23 3.87
CA ILE A 87 -1.88 -1.24 4.40
C ILE A 87 -1.34 -1.79 5.71
N ILE A 88 -0.01 -1.85 5.81
CA ILE A 88 0.71 -2.32 6.98
C ILE A 88 1.40 -1.13 7.63
N THR A 89 1.25 -1.03 8.95
CA THR A 89 2.08 -0.19 9.81
C THR A 89 2.66 -1.03 10.94
N LYS A 90 3.55 -0.45 11.73
CA LYS A 90 4.29 -1.11 12.79
C LYS A 90 4.27 -0.21 14.02
N LEU A 91 3.91 -0.78 15.17
CA LEU A 91 4.10 -0.17 16.47
C LEU A 91 5.60 0.00 16.71
N TRP A 92 6.02 1.17 17.17
CA TRP A 92 7.43 1.43 17.45
C TRP A 92 7.82 1.07 18.88
N ASN A 93 9.13 0.92 19.11
CA ASN A 93 9.70 0.36 20.34
C ASN A 93 9.42 1.22 21.59
N ASP A 94 9.11 2.49 21.41
CA ASP A 94 8.75 3.42 22.48
C ASP A 94 7.29 3.27 22.96
N CYS A 95 6.46 2.49 22.25
CA CYS A 95 5.03 2.36 22.53
C CYS A 95 4.60 0.92 22.88
N HIS A 96 5.52 0.08 23.36
CA HIS A 96 5.22 -1.32 23.74
C HIS A 96 4.49 -1.46 25.08
N SER A 97 4.42 -0.40 25.89
CA SER A 97 3.58 -0.41 27.10
C SER A 97 2.11 -0.61 26.69
N PRO A 98 1.34 -1.48 27.37
CA PRO A 98 -0.07 -1.68 27.06
C PRO A 98 -0.90 -0.38 27.01
N ASP A 99 -0.55 0.58 27.86
CA ASP A 99 -1.22 1.88 27.94
C ASP A 99 -0.96 2.78 26.72
N ASP A 100 0.14 2.54 26.00
CA ASP A 100 0.57 3.37 24.87
C ASP A 100 0.13 2.81 23.51
N VAL A 101 -0.10 1.49 23.41
CA VAL A 101 -0.41 0.79 22.14
C VAL A 101 -1.59 1.43 21.40
N ILE A 102 -2.70 1.64 22.10
CA ILE A 102 -3.92 2.18 21.48
C ILE A 102 -3.71 3.63 21.03
N SER A 103 -2.96 4.43 21.80
CA SER A 103 -2.66 5.80 21.41
C SER A 103 -1.78 5.87 20.17
N ALA A 104 -0.81 4.96 20.05
CA ALA A 104 0.08 4.88 18.90
C ALA A 104 -0.58 4.37 17.61
N CYS A 105 -1.78 3.78 17.70
CA CYS A 105 -2.55 3.26 16.55
C CYS A 105 -3.67 4.20 16.06
N LYS A 106 -3.83 5.37 16.68
CA LYS A 106 -4.85 6.36 16.33
C LYS A 106 -4.30 7.40 15.36
#